data_AF-J2R938-F1
#
_entry.id   AF-J2R938-F1
#
_cell.length_a   1.000
_cell.length_b   1.000
_cell.length_c   1.000
_cell.angle_alpha   90.00
_cell.angle_beta   90.00
_cell.angle_gamma   90.00
#
_symmetry.space_group_name_H-M   'P 1'
#
loop_
_entity.id
_entity.type
_entity.pdbx_description
1 polymer ?
#
loop_
_entity_poly.entity_id
_entity_poly.type
_entity_poly.pdbx_seq_one_letter_code
_entity_poly.pdbx_strand_id
1 'polypeptide(L)'
;MATQNPNFTVYQDDLAYILKQIVVAEREVAGESLQSIIGPNAAILPWGLRHVDGSNKNLLPGGQFVGAADQILPRLLDPNFRNDQDGDQLPRGPPPRPGDP
;
A
#
# COMPACT_ATOMS: atom_id res chain seq x y z
N MET A 1 24.03 -19.95 18.27
CA MET A 1 22.82 -19.13 18.50
C MET A 1 21.71 -20.08 18.86
N ALA A 2 21.10 -19.94 20.03
CA ALA A 2 20.06 -20.86 20.48
C ALA A 2 18.82 -20.71 19.60
N THR A 3 18.45 -21.77 18.89
CA THR A 3 17.16 -21.88 18.20
C THR A 3 16.09 -21.91 19.30
N GLN A 4 15.55 -20.75 19.66
CA GLN A 4 14.30 -20.70 20.40
C GLN A 4 13.31 -21.45 19.51
N ASN A 5 12.82 -22.60 19.96
CA ASN A 5 11.62 -23.21 19.38
C ASN A 5 10.47 -22.44 20.02
N PRO A 6 9.86 -21.43 19.34
CA PRO A 6 8.70 -20.78 19.90
C PRO A 6 7.59 -21.82 19.75
N ASN A 7 7.34 -22.61 20.79
CA ASN A 7 6.23 -23.55 20.81
C ASN A 7 4.95 -22.78 20.45
N PHE A 8 4.49 -22.95 19.21
CA PHE A 8 3.30 -22.34 18.67
C PHE A 8 2.13 -23.22 19.09
N THR A 9 1.59 -22.93 20.27
CA THR A 9 0.38 -23.59 20.77
C THR A 9 -0.82 -22.92 20.14
N VAL A 10 -1.57 -23.68 19.35
CA VAL A 10 -2.78 -23.22 18.69
C VAL A 10 -4.00 -23.67 19.48
N TYR A 11 -4.87 -22.72 19.85
CA TYR A 11 -6.15 -23.04 20.46
C TYR A 11 -7.23 -23.16 19.39
N GLN A 12 -8.29 -23.91 19.71
CA GLN A 12 -9.45 -24.05 18.81
C GLN A 12 -10.09 -22.69 18.50
N ASP A 13 -10.10 -21.77 19.46
CA ASP A 13 -10.62 -20.42 19.29
C ASP A 13 -9.79 -19.60 18.29
N ASP A 14 -8.47 -19.79 18.25
CA ASP A 14 -7.60 -19.14 17.27
C ASP A 14 -7.95 -19.62 15.85
N LEU A 15 -8.11 -20.94 15.67
CA LEU A 15 -8.51 -21.52 14.39
C LEU A 15 -9.90 -21.04 13.96
N ALA A 16 -10.85 -20.98 14.90
CA ALA A 16 -12.19 -20.48 14.62
C ALA A 16 -12.17 -19.00 14.23
N TYR A 17 -11.30 -18.20 14.84
CA TYR A 17 -11.12 -16.81 14.48
C TYR A 17 -10.47 -16.65 13.09
N ILE A 18 -9.40 -17.39 12.80
CA ILE A 18 -8.73 -17.39 11.50
C ILE A 18 -9.72 -17.81 10.39
N LEU A 19 -10.49 -18.86 10.62
CA LEU A 19 -11.50 -19.32 9.66
C LEU A 19 -12.53 -18.23 9.35
N LYS A 20 -13.00 -17.49 10.37
CA LYS A 20 -13.91 -16.35 10.15
C LYS A 20 -13.28 -15.29 9.25
N GLN A 21 -11.99 -15.00 9.39
CA GLN A 21 -11.31 -14.03 8.52
C GLN A 21 -11.18 -14.53 7.09
N ILE A 22 -10.88 -15.82 6.91
CA ILE A 22 -10.79 -16.45 5.58
C ILE A 22 -12.13 -16.37 4.86
N VAL A 23 -13.24 -16.72 5.53
CA VAL A 23 -14.59 -16.67 4.94
C VAL A 23 -14.98 -15.24 4.51
N VAL A 24 -14.59 -14.23 5.30
CA VAL A 24 -14.82 -12.82 4.92
C VAL A 24 -14.00 -12.46 3.67
N ALA A 25 -12.72 -12.85 3.62
CA ALA A 25 -11.86 -12.58 2.48
C ALA A 25 -12.32 -13.30 1.20
N GLU A 26 -12.81 -14.54 1.32
CA GLU A 26 -13.37 -15.30 0.18
C GLU A 26 -14.57 -14.58 -0.44
N ARG A 27 -15.47 -14.05 0.40
CA ARG A 27 -16.63 -13.27 -0.06
C ARG A 27 -16.23 -11.96 -0.73
N GLU A 28 -15.24 -11.25 -0.18
CA GLU A 28 -14.72 -10.03 -0.80
C GLU A 28 -14.13 -10.31 -2.19
N VAL A 29 -13.29 -11.34 -2.30
CA VAL A 29 -12.68 -11.74 -3.59
C VAL A 29 -13.74 -12.21 -4.60
N ALA A 30 -14.86 -12.75 -4.13
CA ALA A 30 -16.02 -13.06 -4.96
C ALA A 30 -16.78 -11.80 -5.48
N GLY A 31 -16.39 -10.60 -5.06
CA GLY A 31 -16.90 -9.32 -5.53
C GLY A 31 -17.89 -8.64 -4.59
N GLU A 32 -18.15 -9.19 -3.40
CA GLU A 32 -18.93 -8.51 -2.38
C GLU A 32 -18.11 -7.40 -1.70
N SER A 33 -18.74 -6.30 -1.28
CA SER A 33 -18.02 -5.26 -0.54
C SER A 33 -17.84 -5.63 0.93
N LEU A 34 -16.69 -5.32 1.52
CA LEU A 34 -16.43 -5.53 2.96
C LEU A 34 -17.44 -4.81 3.84
N GLN A 35 -17.98 -3.67 3.41
CA GLN A 35 -19.06 -2.97 4.10
C GLN A 35 -20.35 -3.79 4.15
N SER A 36 -20.68 -4.51 3.08
CA SER A 36 -21.85 -5.39 3.04
C SER A 36 -21.64 -6.64 3.88
N ILE A 37 -20.43 -7.22 3.86
CA ILE A 37 -20.10 -8.45 4.60
C ILE A 37 -20.05 -8.19 6.12
N ILE A 38 -19.39 -7.12 6.57
CA ILE A 38 -19.16 -6.80 7.98
C ILE A 38 -20.35 -6.01 8.58
N GLY A 39 -21.05 -5.23 7.76
CA GLY A 39 -22.18 -4.42 8.18
C GLY A 39 -21.78 -3.03 8.73
N PRO A 40 -22.59 -2.42 9.61
CA PRO A 40 -22.46 -1.00 9.97
C PRO A 40 -21.14 -0.65 10.67
N ASN A 41 -20.47 -1.63 11.26
CA ASN A 41 -19.21 -1.46 11.98
C ASN A 41 -17.97 -1.79 11.13
N ALA A 42 -18.12 -1.95 9.81
CA ALA A 42 -17.02 -2.28 8.91
C ALA A 42 -15.80 -1.36 9.07
N ALA A 43 -16.02 -0.05 9.25
CA ALA A 43 -14.93 0.91 9.38
C ALA A 43 -14.08 0.77 10.67
N ILE A 44 -14.59 0.10 11.71
CA ILE A 44 -13.91 -0.02 13.02
C ILE A 44 -13.46 -1.45 13.34
N LEU A 45 -13.98 -2.46 12.64
CA LEU A 45 -13.66 -3.86 12.87
C LEU A 45 -12.56 -4.34 11.91
N PRO A 46 -11.46 -4.95 12.40
CA PRO A 46 -10.40 -5.48 11.55
C PRO A 46 -10.76 -6.89 11.06
N TRP A 47 -11.83 -7.01 10.27
CA TRP A 47 -12.26 -8.30 9.71
C TRP A 47 -11.78 -8.48 8.27
N GLY A 48 -11.53 -9.73 7.88
CA GLY A 48 -10.94 -10.12 6.60
C GLY A 48 -9.41 -10.25 6.63
N LEU A 49 -8.83 -10.39 5.45
CA LEU A 49 -7.37 -10.41 5.25
C LEU A 49 -6.93 -9.14 4.54
N ARG A 50 -5.70 -8.67 4.82
CA ARG A 50 -5.16 -7.50 4.12
C ARG A 50 -4.81 -7.84 2.70
N HIS A 51 -5.18 -6.95 1.78
CA HIS A 51 -4.68 -7.00 0.42
C HIS A 51 -3.19 -6.70 0.38
N VAL A 52 -2.50 -7.36 -0.56
CA VAL A 52 -1.05 -7.22 -0.75
C VAL A 52 -0.69 -5.82 -1.27
N ASP A 53 -1.55 -5.22 -2.08
CA ASP A 53 -1.41 -3.85 -2.58
C ASP A 53 -1.78 -2.79 -1.52
N GLY A 54 -2.29 -3.19 -0.35
CA GLY A 54 -2.73 -2.29 0.71
C GLY A 54 -4.08 -1.60 0.46
N SER A 55 -4.80 -1.96 -0.61
CA SER A 55 -6.16 -1.48 -0.85
C SER A 55 -7.12 -1.99 0.24
N ASN A 56 -8.26 -1.31 0.38
CA ASN A 56 -9.33 -1.64 1.33
C ASN A 56 -8.92 -1.70 2.81
N LYS A 57 -7.79 -1.09 3.19
CA LYS A 57 -7.42 -0.88 4.61
C LYS A 57 -8.30 0.14 5.32
N ASN A 58 -8.92 1.07 4.58
CA ASN A 58 -9.84 2.07 5.09
C ASN A 58 -11.19 1.92 4.36
N LEU A 59 -12.23 1.62 5.14
CA LEU A 59 -13.57 1.30 4.64
C LEU A 59 -14.53 2.50 4.66
N LEU A 60 -14.03 3.70 4.99
CA LEU A 60 -14.78 4.95 4.80
C LEU A 60 -14.93 5.26 3.30
N PRO A 61 -16.04 5.87 2.86
CA PRO A 61 -16.24 6.23 1.45
C PRO A 61 -15.08 7.05 0.88
N GLY A 62 -14.55 6.62 -0.27
CA GLY A 62 -13.39 7.25 -0.93
C GLY A 62 -12.03 6.93 -0.29
N GLY A 63 -12.01 6.15 0.79
CA GLY A 63 -10.80 5.77 1.51
C GLY A 63 -10.09 4.52 0.98
N GLN A 64 -10.62 3.85 -0.06
CA GLN A 64 -10.18 2.50 -0.44
C GLN A 64 -8.69 2.38 -0.81
N PHE A 65 -8.07 3.48 -1.28
CA PHE A 65 -6.66 3.51 -1.70
C PHE A 65 -5.76 4.24 -0.71
N VAL A 66 -6.27 4.66 0.45
CA VAL A 66 -5.46 5.38 1.44
C VAL A 66 -4.36 4.46 1.98
N GLY A 67 -3.11 4.76 1.60
CA GLY A 67 -1.95 3.97 1.97
C GLY A 67 -1.76 2.70 1.13
N ALA A 68 -2.52 2.53 0.05
CA ALA A 68 -2.27 1.50 -0.94
C ALA A 68 -1.02 1.83 -1.77
N ALA A 69 -0.44 0.80 -2.39
CA ALA A 69 0.65 0.93 -3.34
C ALA A 69 0.23 1.74 -4.57
N ASP A 70 1.23 2.30 -5.26
CA ASP A 70 1.07 3.06 -6.51
C ASP A 70 0.13 4.27 -6.42
N GLN A 71 -0.05 4.84 -5.22
CA GLN A 71 -0.79 6.08 -5.01
C GLN A 71 0.14 7.28 -4.91
N ILE A 72 -0.29 8.42 -5.47
CA ILE A 72 0.41 9.69 -5.30
C ILE A 72 0.41 10.05 -3.81
N LEU A 73 1.60 10.33 -3.27
CA LEU A 73 1.73 10.76 -1.88
C LEU A 73 0.99 12.08 -1.64
N PRO A 74 0.23 12.19 -0.53
CA PRO A 74 -0.36 13.46 -0.10
C PRO A 74 0.72 14.52 0.10
N ARG A 75 0.49 15.73 -0.43
CA ARG A 75 1.40 16.87 -0.27
C ARG A 75 0.80 17.84 0.75
N LEU A 76 1.59 18.21 1.76
CA LEU A 76 1.21 19.24 2.73
C LEU A 76 1.46 20.67 2.20
N LEU A 77 2.35 20.80 1.21
CA LEU A 77 2.79 22.06 0.63
C LEU A 77 2.80 21.94 -0.90
N ASP A 78 2.68 23.09 -1.56
CA ASP A 78 2.82 23.15 -3.01
C ASP A 78 4.24 22.77 -3.42
N PRO A 79 4.40 21.89 -4.42
CA PRO A 79 5.72 21.52 -4.89
C PRO A 79 6.40 22.67 -5.62
N ASN A 80 7.61 23.02 -5.18
CA ASN A 80 8.48 23.92 -5.91
C ASN A 80 9.63 23.11 -6.52
N PHE A 81 9.55 22.86 -7.83
CA PHE A 81 10.61 22.23 -8.59
C PHE A 81 11.39 23.30 -9.34
N ARG A 82 12.73 23.24 -9.28
CA ARG A 82 13.54 23.99 -10.23
C ARG A 82 13.32 23.40 -11.62
N ASN A 83 13.02 24.26 -12.58
CA ASN A 83 13.03 23.90 -13.98
C ASN A 83 14.31 24.46 -14.61
N ASP A 84 14.81 23.76 -15.61
CA ASP A 84 15.88 24.24 -16.51
C ASP A 84 15.14 24.80 -17.73
N GLN A 85 14.56 25.99 -17.56
CA GLN A 85 13.78 26.68 -18.60
C GLN A 85 14.60 27.76 -19.33
N ASP A 86 15.83 28.01 -18.90
CA ASP A 86 16.78 28.93 -19.51
C ASP A 86 17.58 28.30 -20.67
N GLY A 87 17.45 26.98 -20.89
CA GLY A 87 18.02 26.31 -22.05
C GLY A 87 19.49 25.94 -21.86
N ASP A 88 19.95 25.88 -20.61
CA ASP A 88 21.31 25.57 -20.27
C ASP A 88 21.57 24.08 -20.54
N GLN A 89 22.35 23.80 -21.58
CA GLN A 89 22.81 22.43 -21.84
C GLN A 89 24.04 22.17 -20.99
N LEU A 90 23.99 21.13 -20.13
CA LEU A 90 25.22 20.51 -19.64
C LEU A 90 26.05 20.13 -20.87
N PRO A 91 27.31 20.59 -21.01
CA PRO A 91 28.16 20.24 -22.13
C PRO A 91 28.29 18.71 -22.20
N ARG A 92 27.59 18.07 -23.15
CA ARG A 92 27.67 16.63 -23.36
C ARG A 92 28.95 16.34 -24.14
N GLY A 93 30.07 16.28 -23.41
CA GLY A 93 31.35 15.88 -23.96
C GLY A 93 32.55 16.48 -23.21
N PRO A 94 33.74 15.90 -23.38
CA PRO A 94 34.97 16.56 -22.98
C PRO A 94 35.11 17.92 -23.70
N PRO A 95 35.76 18.92 -23.09
CA PRO A 95 35.91 20.24 -23.69
C PRO A 95 36.57 20.15 -25.08
N PRO A 96 36.23 21.04 -26.03
CA PRO A 96 36.85 21.07 -27.35
C PRO A 96 38.37 21.19 -27.21
N ARG A 97 39.12 20.48 -28.04
CA ARG A 97 40.57 20.68 -28.08
C ARG A 97 40.85 21.97 -28.85
N PRO A 98 41.84 22.77 -28.42
CA PRO A 98 42.27 23.92 -29.21
C PRO A 98 42.70 23.47 -30.62
N GLY A 99 41.95 23.89 -31.65
CA GLY A 99 42.28 23.63 -33.07
C GLY A 99 41.31 22.77 -33.87
N ASP A 100 40.17 22.35 -33.32
CA ASP A 100 39.07 21.78 -34.13
C ASP A 100 38.40 22.90 -34.97
N PRO A 101 38.03 22.67 -36.25
CA PRO A 101 37.40 23.67 -37.12
C PRO A 101 35.98 24.06 -36.69
#